data_AF-A0A5A9ZI25-F1
#
_entry.id   AF-A0A5A9ZI25-F1
#
_cell.length_a   1.000
_cell.length_b   1.000
_cell.length_c   1.000
_cell.angle_alpha   90.00
_cell.angle_beta   90.00
_cell.angle_gamma   90.00
#
_symmetry.space_group_name_H-M   'P 1'
#
loop_
_entity.id
_entity.type
_entity.pdbx_description
1 polymer ?
#
loop_
_entity_poly.entity_id
_entity_poly.type
_entity_poly.pdbx_seq_one_letter_code
_entity_poly.pdbx_strand_id
1 'polypeptide(L)'
;MLWTRLAATLMGATVLIHVFAGGVDVHAPMQAVLPDPGLAAFAAVLWHAVTAVLVVLTYGLWVLAKRRDLAFEIVLSGVQVGFAAVFLFYGLTRLGTVSDMPQWVIFLAIPALTRLGQSRERVL
;
A
#
# COMPACT_ATOMS: atom_id res chain seq x y z
N MET A 1 -18.06 9.55 -6.29
CA MET A 1 -16.73 9.88 -5.73
C MET A 1 -16.52 9.61 -4.23
N LEU A 2 -17.54 9.47 -3.38
CA LEU A 2 -17.35 9.23 -1.92
C LEU A 2 -16.43 8.03 -1.62
N TRP A 3 -16.67 6.89 -2.26
CA TRP A 3 -15.86 5.67 -2.07
C TRP A 3 -14.38 5.85 -2.47
N THR A 4 -14.11 6.62 -3.53
CA THR A 4 -12.73 6.95 -3.93
C THR A 4 -12.05 7.87 -2.91
N ARG A 5 -12.79 8.80 -2.28
CA ARG A 5 -12.24 9.63 -1.19
C ARG A 5 -11.93 8.79 0.04
N LEU A 6 -12.83 7.86 0.40
CA LEU A 6 -12.57 6.91 1.49
C LEU A 6 -11.33 6.05 1.20
N ALA A 7 -11.18 5.55 -0.02
CA ALA A 7 -9.99 4.83 -0.47
C ALA A 7 -8.71 5.69 -0.31
N ALA A 8 -8.75 6.97 -0.69
CA ALA A 8 -7.64 7.90 -0.51
C ALA A 8 -7.31 8.13 0.98
N THR A 9 -8.33 8.32 1.83
CA THR A 9 -8.15 8.46 3.28
C THR A 9 -7.54 7.21 3.91
N LEU A 10 -8.01 6.03 3.53
CA LEU A 10 -7.46 4.75 4.00
C LEU A 10 -6.01 4.56 3.57
N MET A 11 -5.65 4.93 2.34
CA MET A 11 -4.25 4.90 1.90
C MET A 11 -3.40 5.88 2.71
N GLY A 12 -3.90 7.08 2.99
CA GLY A 12 -3.21 8.04 3.86
C GLY A 12 -3.01 7.51 5.29
N ALA A 13 -4.02 6.86 5.87
CA ALA A 13 -3.89 6.18 7.16
C ALA A 13 -2.86 5.04 7.09
N THR A 14 -2.80 4.31 5.97
CA THR A 14 -1.81 3.25 5.74
C THR A 14 -0.38 3.80 5.72
N VAL A 15 -0.15 5.00 5.18
CA VAL A 15 1.15 5.70 5.27
C VAL A 15 1.54 5.91 6.74
N LEU A 16 0.62 6.44 7.55
CA LEU A 16 0.89 6.72 8.97
C LEU A 16 1.19 5.43 9.74
N ILE A 17 0.38 4.37 9.53
CA ILE A 17 0.60 3.07 10.16
C ILE A 17 1.95 2.49 9.73
N HIS A 18 2.30 2.57 8.45
CA HIS A 18 3.59 2.11 7.94
C HIS A 18 4.75 2.83 8.63
N VAL A 19 4.74 4.17 8.65
CA VAL A 19 5.84 4.96 9.22
C VAL A 19 5.96 4.76 10.73
N PHE A 20 4.86 4.85 11.48
CA PHE A 20 4.93 4.86 12.93
C PHE A 20 4.90 3.45 13.53
N ALA A 21 3.87 2.65 13.24
CA ALA A 21 3.76 1.31 13.80
C ALA A 21 4.78 0.37 13.15
N GLY A 22 4.82 0.33 11.82
CA GLY A 22 5.81 -0.48 11.11
C GLY A 22 7.25 -0.02 11.36
N GLY A 23 7.46 1.28 11.62
CA GLY A 23 8.78 1.81 11.97
C GLY A 23 9.33 1.18 13.25
N VAL A 24 8.48 1.10 14.28
CA VAL A 24 8.81 0.51 15.58
C VAL A 24 8.87 -1.01 15.52
N ASP A 25 7.89 -1.64 14.88
CA ASP A 25 7.70 -3.09 14.93
C ASP A 25 8.55 -3.86 13.90
N VAL A 26 8.94 -3.21 12.80
CA VAL A 26 9.63 -3.87 11.67
C VAL A 26 10.93 -3.17 11.31
N HIS A 27 10.91 -1.87 10.99
CA HIS A 27 12.08 -1.20 10.44
C HIS A 27 13.24 -1.13 11.44
N ALA A 28 12.99 -0.59 12.64
CA ALA A 28 14.04 -0.44 13.65
C ALA A 28 14.62 -1.79 14.12
N PRO A 29 13.80 -2.83 14.42
CA PRO A 29 14.33 -4.16 14.71
C PRO A 29 15.14 -4.75 13.55
N MET A 30 14.68 -4.59 12.31
CA MET A 30 15.42 -5.05 11.13
C MET A 30 16.79 -4.37 11.01
N GLN A 31 16.88 -3.06 11.25
CA GLN A 31 18.16 -2.33 11.24
C GLN A 31 19.09 -2.80 12.36
N ALA A 32 18.54 -3.09 13.55
CA ALA A 32 19.35 -3.52 14.71
C ALA A 32 20.00 -4.90 14.52
N VAL A 33 19.39 -5.78 13.73
CA VAL A 33 19.88 -7.16 13.53
C VAL A 33 20.72 -7.35 12.26
N LEU A 34 20.81 -6.34 11.39
CA LEU A 34 21.64 -6.40 10.17
C LEU A 34 23.08 -5.97 10.49
N PRO A 35 24.07 -6.89 10.49
CA PRO A 35 25.44 -6.56 10.87
C PRO A 35 26.23 -5.86 9.76
N ASP A 36 25.83 -6.04 8.50
CA ASP A 36 26.46 -5.40 7.35
C ASP A 36 25.85 -4.00 7.12
N PRO A 37 26.66 -2.92 7.22
CA PRO A 37 26.15 -1.56 7.04
C PRO A 37 25.58 -1.30 5.63
N GLY A 38 26.08 -1.98 4.61
CA GLY A 38 25.59 -1.86 3.25
C GLY A 38 24.18 -2.42 3.10
N LEU A 39 23.94 -3.64 3.57
CA LEU A 39 22.62 -4.26 3.60
C LEU A 39 21.64 -3.49 4.47
N ALA A 40 22.09 -2.98 5.62
CA ALA A 40 21.27 -2.11 6.47
C ALA A 40 20.81 -0.85 5.70
N ALA A 41 21.72 -0.19 4.98
CA ALA A 41 21.40 0.96 4.14
C ALA A 41 20.41 0.61 3.01
N PHE A 42 20.60 -0.52 2.31
CA PHE A 42 19.63 -0.98 1.30
C PHE A 42 18.25 -1.25 1.90
N ALA A 43 18.19 -1.91 3.05
CA ALA A 43 16.93 -2.16 3.75
C ALA A 43 16.22 -0.86 4.16
N ALA A 44 16.98 0.16 4.56
CA ALA A 44 16.44 1.50 4.83
C ALA A 44 15.95 2.19 3.56
N VAL A 45 16.65 2.07 2.43
CA VAL A 45 16.18 2.61 1.15
C VAL A 45 14.87 1.95 0.73
N LEU A 46 14.76 0.63 0.84
CA LEU A 46 13.53 -0.10 0.52
C LEU A 46 12.36 0.33 1.40
N TRP A 47 12.59 0.54 2.70
CA TRP A 47 11.61 1.10 3.62
C TRP A 47 11.07 2.47 3.15
N HIS A 48 11.97 3.42 2.88
CA HIS A 48 11.60 4.76 2.45
C HIS A 48 10.99 4.76 1.04
N ALA A 49 11.40 3.86 0.15
CA ALA A 49 10.82 3.69 -1.17
C ALA A 49 9.34 3.28 -1.07
N VAL A 50 9.01 2.32 -0.19
CA VAL A 50 7.61 1.96 0.10
C VAL A 50 6.85 3.16 0.66
N THR A 51 7.42 3.88 1.64
CA THR A 51 6.80 5.11 2.17
C THR A 51 6.47 6.11 1.06
N ALA A 52 7.42 6.40 0.17
CA ALA A 52 7.23 7.33 -0.94
C ALA A 52 6.12 6.86 -1.90
N VAL A 53 6.09 5.57 -2.25
CA VAL A 53 5.04 5.01 -3.11
C VAL A 53 3.67 5.12 -2.44
N LEU A 54 3.54 4.85 -1.14
CA LEU A 54 2.27 4.98 -0.43
C LEU A 54 1.76 6.44 -0.40
N VAL A 55 2.66 7.41 -0.25
CA VAL A 55 2.32 8.84 -0.34
C VAL A 55 1.84 9.20 -1.75
N VAL A 56 2.54 8.73 -2.79
CA VAL A 56 2.13 8.94 -4.19
C VAL A 56 0.78 8.31 -4.47
N LEU A 57 0.53 7.09 -3.99
CA LEU A 57 -0.77 6.42 -4.13
C LEU A 57 -1.87 7.19 -3.40
N THR A 58 -1.60 7.69 -2.18
CA THR A 58 -2.55 8.53 -1.42
C THR A 58 -2.95 9.77 -2.23
N TYR A 59 -1.96 10.51 -2.75
CA TYR A 59 -2.21 11.70 -3.56
C TYR A 59 -2.91 11.36 -4.88
N GLY A 60 -2.46 10.30 -5.55
CA GLY A 60 -3.05 9.81 -6.80
C GLY A 60 -4.53 9.47 -6.63
N LEU A 61 -4.89 8.79 -5.53
CA LEU A 61 -6.28 8.49 -5.19
C LEU A 61 -7.09 9.76 -4.89
N TRP A 62 -6.52 10.77 -4.23
CA TRP A 62 -7.17 12.06 -4.04
C TRP A 62 -7.43 12.81 -5.35
N VAL A 63 -6.48 12.75 -6.29
CA VAL A 63 -6.66 13.30 -7.64
C VAL A 63 -7.74 12.53 -8.39
N LEU A 64 -7.70 11.20 -8.34
CA LEU A 64 -8.70 10.33 -8.95
C LEU A 64 -10.08 10.49 -8.28
N ALA A 65 -10.17 10.93 -7.04
CA ALA A 65 -11.45 11.24 -6.39
C ALA A 65 -12.12 12.53 -6.92
N LYS A 66 -11.43 13.31 -7.78
CA LYS A 66 -11.94 14.53 -8.41
C LYS A 66 -12.31 14.33 -9.89
N ARG A 67 -11.92 13.22 -10.52
CA ARG A 67 -12.12 12.97 -11.95
C ARG A 67 -12.28 11.48 -12.23
N ARG A 68 -12.90 11.15 -13.36
CA ARG A 68 -12.97 9.76 -13.82
C ARG A 68 -11.86 9.50 -14.80
N ASP A 69 -11.07 8.48 -14.50
CA ASP A 69 -9.93 8.13 -15.33
C ASP A 69 -9.62 6.65 -15.10
N LEU A 70 -10.12 5.80 -16.00
CA LEU A 70 -9.96 4.34 -15.89
C LEU A 70 -8.49 3.93 -16.04
N ALA A 71 -7.74 4.60 -16.92
CA ALA A 71 -6.33 4.30 -17.10
C ALA A 71 -5.54 4.59 -15.82
N PHE A 72 -5.79 5.76 -15.22
CA PHE A 72 -5.14 6.14 -13.97
C PHE A 72 -5.57 5.23 -12.80
N GLU A 73 -6.86 4.87 -12.72
CA GLU A 73 -7.37 3.88 -11.76
C GLU A 73 -6.63 2.54 -11.87
N ILE A 74 -6.47 2.01 -13.09
CA ILE A 74 -5.79 0.74 -13.35
C ILE A 74 -4.34 0.80 -12.88
N VAL A 75 -3.62 1.89 -13.15
CA VAL A 75 -2.23 2.05 -12.71
C VAL A 75 -2.14 2.07 -11.18
N LEU A 76 -2.94 2.91 -10.51
CA LEU A 76 -2.92 3.00 -9.05
C LEU A 76 -3.32 1.68 -8.39
N SER A 77 -4.33 1.01 -8.93
CA SER A 77 -4.81 -0.28 -8.43
C SER A 77 -3.81 -1.40 -8.70
N GLY A 78 -3.15 -1.39 -9.86
CA GLY A 78 -2.15 -2.37 -10.25
C GLY A 78 -0.95 -2.40 -9.30
N VAL A 79 -0.45 -1.23 -8.89
CA VAL A 79 0.63 -1.15 -7.88
C VAL A 79 0.20 -1.75 -6.54
N GLN A 80 -1.01 -1.44 -6.09
CA GLN A 80 -1.54 -1.97 -4.82
C GLN A 80 -1.75 -3.48 -4.87
N VAL A 81 -2.36 -3.99 -5.94
CA VAL A 81 -2.51 -5.44 -6.17
C VAL A 81 -1.15 -6.12 -6.26
N GLY A 82 -0.16 -5.47 -6.87
CA GLY A 82 1.23 -5.92 -6.88
C GLY A 82 1.80 -6.10 -5.47
N PHE A 83 1.64 -5.11 -4.58
CA PHE A 83 2.04 -5.27 -3.19
C PHE A 83 1.29 -6.40 -2.49
N ALA A 84 -0.03 -6.49 -2.67
CA ALA A 84 -0.80 -7.60 -2.10
C ALA A 84 -0.26 -8.97 -2.55
N ALA A 85 0.07 -9.11 -3.82
CA ALA A 85 0.65 -10.34 -4.36
C ALA A 85 2.01 -10.66 -3.73
N VAL A 86 2.88 -9.66 -3.53
CA VAL A 86 4.17 -9.85 -2.84
C VAL A 86 3.97 -10.32 -1.40
N PHE A 87 3.06 -9.70 -0.64
CA PHE A 87 2.77 -10.10 0.74
C PHE A 87 2.19 -11.51 0.84
N LEU A 88 1.24 -11.86 -0.04
CA LEU A 88 0.67 -13.21 -0.09
C LEU A 88 1.73 -14.24 -0.47
N PHE A 89 2.52 -13.97 -1.51
CA PHE A 89 3.54 -14.88 -1.99
C PHE A 89 4.61 -15.16 -0.94
N TYR A 90 5.20 -14.11 -0.33
CA TYR A 90 6.23 -14.30 0.68
C TYR A 90 5.67 -14.79 2.02
N GLY A 91 4.43 -14.43 2.38
CA GLY A 91 3.75 -15.02 3.52
C GLY A 91 3.65 -16.54 3.39
N LEU A 92 3.15 -17.02 2.25
CA LEU A 92 3.02 -18.46 2.00
C LEU A 92 4.37 -19.16 1.85
N THR A 93 5.29 -18.61 1.07
CA THR A 93 6.54 -19.31 0.70
C THR A 93 7.66 -19.18 1.74
N ARG A 94 7.61 -18.19 2.63
CA ARG A 94 8.64 -17.97 3.67
C ARG A 94 8.14 -18.19 5.08
N LEU A 95 6.87 -17.86 5.37
CA LEU A 95 6.31 -17.97 6.72
C LEU A 95 5.31 -19.13 6.86
N GLY A 96 4.86 -19.71 5.75
CA GLY A 96 3.83 -20.76 5.74
C GLY A 96 2.42 -20.24 6.08
N THR A 97 2.24 -18.92 6.22
CA THR A 97 0.97 -18.28 6.56
C THR A 97 0.88 -16.87 5.98
N VAL A 98 -0.34 -16.40 5.74
CA VAL A 98 -0.63 -15.02 5.30
C VAL A 98 -1.10 -14.12 6.45
N SER A 99 -1.23 -14.66 7.66
CA SER A 99 -1.71 -13.94 8.85
C SER A 99 -0.70 -12.95 9.41
N ASP A 100 0.59 -13.31 9.36
CA ASP A 100 1.66 -12.58 10.04
C ASP A 100 2.03 -11.29 9.30
N MET A 101 1.67 -11.23 8.02
CA MET A 101 1.78 -10.05 7.17
C MET A 101 0.41 -9.70 6.56
N PRO A 102 -0.54 -9.17 7.34
CA PRO A 102 -1.93 -8.95 6.91
C PRO A 102 -2.11 -7.76 5.96
N GLN A 103 -1.03 -7.08 5.55
CA GLN A 103 -1.07 -5.88 4.72
C GLN A 103 -1.74 -6.12 3.35
N TRP A 104 -1.74 -7.37 2.85
CA TRP A 104 -2.45 -7.72 1.61
C TRP A 104 -3.95 -7.36 1.66
N VAL A 105 -4.58 -7.40 2.84
CA VAL A 105 -6.00 -7.07 3.01
C VAL A 105 -6.27 -5.63 2.58
N ILE A 106 -5.50 -4.67 3.11
CA ILE A 106 -5.72 -3.25 2.81
C ILE A 106 -5.36 -2.93 1.35
N PHE A 107 -4.31 -3.57 0.82
CA PHE A 107 -3.90 -3.43 -0.57
C PHE A 107 -4.88 -4.03 -1.59
N LEU A 108 -5.80 -4.91 -1.18
CA LEU A 108 -6.92 -5.36 -2.02
C LEU A 108 -8.21 -4.57 -1.77
N ALA A 109 -8.46 -4.17 -0.52
CA ALA A 109 -9.65 -3.42 -0.14
C ALA A 109 -9.69 -2.02 -0.79
N ILE A 110 -8.57 -1.29 -0.80
CA ILE A 110 -8.52 0.07 -1.35
C ILE A 110 -8.80 0.08 -2.87
N PRO A 111 -8.21 -0.79 -3.70
CA PRO A 111 -8.60 -0.91 -5.11
C PRO A 111 -10.07 -1.28 -5.31
N ALA A 112 -10.63 -2.19 -4.50
CA ALA A 112 -12.04 -2.56 -4.59
C ALA A 112 -12.97 -1.36 -4.29
N LEU A 113 -12.67 -0.58 -3.25
CA LEU A 113 -13.40 0.65 -2.91
C LEU A 113 -13.25 1.71 -4.01
N THR A 114 -12.05 1.85 -4.57
CA THR A 114 -11.77 2.75 -5.69
C THR A 114 -12.64 2.38 -6.88
N ARG A 115 -12.68 1.11 -7.26
CA ARG A 115 -13.49 0.60 -8.38
C ARG A 115 -14.98 0.81 -8.14
N LEU A 116 -15.44 0.63 -6.91
CA LEU A 116 -16.83 0.91 -6.53
C LEU A 116 -17.17 2.40 -6.72
N GLY A 117 -16.27 3.29 -6.30
CA GLY A 117 -16.41 4.73 -6.47
C GLY A 117 -16.41 5.16 -7.94
N GLN A 118 -15.53 4.57 -8.74
CA GLN A 118 -15.38 4.87 -10.17
C GLN A 118 -16.41 4.17 -11.07
N SER A 119 -17.22 3.25 -10.56
CA SER A 119 -18.30 2.58 -11.31
C SER A 119 -19.70 3.14 -11.03
N ARG A 120 -20.05 3.42 -9.76
CA ARG A 120 -21.44 3.76 -9.35
C ARG A 120 -22.01 5.06 -9.93
N GLU A 121 -21.18 5.99 -10.39
CA GLU A 121 -21.66 7.22 -11.04
C GLU A 121 -21.86 7.06 -12.56
N ARG A 122 -21.75 5.86 -13.15
CA ARG A 122 -22.03 5.65 -14.60
C ARG A 122 -23.52 5.47 -14.89
N VAL A 123 -24.36 5.35 -13.85
CA VAL A 123 -25.76 4.91 -13.95
C VAL A 123 -26.75 6.03 -13.58
N LEU A 124 -26.26 7.25 -13.40
CA LEU A 124 -27.06 8.48 -13.30
C LEU A 124 -26.57 9.46 -14.36
#